data_AF-A0A2V8N9Z6-F1
#
_entry.id   AF-A0A2V8N9Z6-F1
#
_cell.length_a   1.000
_cell.length_b   1.000
_cell.length_c   1.000
_cell.angle_alpha   90.00
_cell.angle_beta   90.00
_cell.angle_gamma   90.00
#
_symmetry.space_group_name_H-M   'P 1'
#
loop_
_entity.id
_entity.type
_entity.pdbx_description
1 polymer ?
#
loop_
_entity_poly.entity_id
_entity_poly.type
_entity_poly.pdbx_seq_one_letter_code
_entity_poly.pdbx_strand_id
1 'polypeptide(L)'
;MANMDHSPAFWTSVATKFKSDPAVLFDLYNEPNSISDSCWRDGCSVSGYQAAGMQTLINAIRSTGATQPIVVTGNGWGNNLGGYLSNVPTDPNGQMVASIHIYNFTGCNTQSCWDSLVKPIAARYPTVSAEFGENTCSTGWVNPFMNYLDSIGAGYLGWGWYTASCGGDPALITDYNGSATAYGVGLRDHLRTQTGLNIHPATPAEQFAADRGILLNPVISPAASIRAAAATEARATDLKSKDGDKQHLPSAAYAGVIQLLPYLLVWRALRFQARRRRRSAKPRA
;
A
#
# COMPACT_ATOMS: atom_id res chain seq x y z
N MET A 1 -16.98 1.89 15.83
CA MET A 1 -17.58 1.52 14.54
C MET A 1 -17.90 2.77 13.75
N ALA A 2 -17.87 2.69 12.42
CA ALA A 2 -18.29 3.80 11.56
C ALA A 2 -19.79 4.07 11.74
N ASN A 3 -20.18 5.34 11.95
CA ASN A 3 -21.59 5.71 12.08
C ASN A 3 -22.28 5.67 10.70
N MET A 4 -23.40 4.97 10.60
CA MET A 4 -24.21 4.82 9.38
C MET A 4 -24.72 6.14 8.81
N ASP A 5 -25.00 7.12 9.65
CA ASP A 5 -25.59 8.41 9.26
C ASP A 5 -24.62 9.26 8.41
N HIS A 6 -23.32 9.23 8.74
CA HIS A 6 -22.33 10.14 8.14
C HIS A 6 -21.22 9.44 7.35
N SER A 7 -20.84 8.22 7.74
CA SER A 7 -19.66 7.55 7.14
C SER A 7 -19.85 7.21 5.66
N PRO A 8 -21.03 6.73 5.19
CA PRO A 8 -21.25 6.52 3.76
C PRO A 8 -21.12 7.81 2.95
N ALA A 9 -21.66 8.93 3.43
CA ALA A 9 -21.55 10.23 2.77
C ALA A 9 -20.10 10.73 2.71
N PHE A 10 -19.33 10.56 3.80
CA PHE A 10 -17.89 10.82 3.81
C PHE A 10 -17.17 10.02 2.73
N TRP A 11 -17.39 8.70 2.68
CA TRP A 11 -16.72 7.83 1.72
C TRP A 11 -17.12 8.09 0.27
N THR A 12 -18.38 8.39 0.00
CA THR A 12 -18.83 8.83 -1.32
C THR A 12 -18.16 10.13 -1.75
N SER A 13 -17.98 11.10 -0.84
CA SER A 13 -17.30 12.37 -1.13
C SER A 13 -15.82 12.16 -1.44
N VAL A 14 -15.10 11.45 -0.58
CA VAL A 14 -13.67 11.13 -0.76
C VAL A 14 -13.44 10.33 -2.04
N ALA A 15 -14.22 9.26 -2.26
CA ALA A 15 -14.10 8.46 -3.46
C ALA A 15 -14.40 9.27 -4.73
N THR A 16 -15.43 10.12 -4.72
CA THR A 16 -15.73 11.01 -5.86
C THR A 16 -14.56 11.95 -6.18
N LYS A 17 -13.91 12.51 -5.15
CA LYS A 17 -12.77 13.41 -5.31
C LYS A 17 -11.56 12.68 -5.90
N PHE A 18 -11.26 11.49 -5.40
CA PHE A 18 -10.00 10.80 -5.68
C PHE A 18 -10.11 9.70 -6.72
N LYS A 19 -11.28 9.33 -7.25
CA LYS A 19 -11.46 8.18 -8.18
C LYS A 19 -10.58 8.16 -9.44
N SER A 20 -9.95 9.27 -9.80
CA SER A 20 -9.03 9.36 -10.94
C SER A 20 -7.55 9.37 -10.53
N ASP A 21 -7.25 9.29 -9.24
CA ASP A 21 -5.90 9.24 -8.70
C ASP A 21 -5.48 7.78 -8.43
N PRO A 22 -4.54 7.23 -9.21
CA PRO A 22 -4.07 5.86 -9.04
C PRO A 22 -3.17 5.67 -7.82
N ALA A 23 -2.74 6.74 -7.15
CA ALA A 23 -1.90 6.68 -5.96
C ALA A 23 -2.68 6.54 -4.65
N VAL A 24 -4.02 6.49 -4.71
CA VAL A 24 -4.89 6.45 -3.54
C VAL A 24 -5.40 5.03 -3.26
N LEU A 25 -5.37 4.64 -1.99
CA LEU A 25 -6.11 3.49 -1.44
C LEU A 25 -7.14 4.02 -0.44
N PHE A 26 -8.28 3.34 -0.32
CA PHE A 26 -9.33 3.72 0.64
C PHE A 26 -9.37 2.76 1.81
N ASP A 27 -8.91 3.20 2.98
CA ASP A 27 -9.00 2.45 4.24
C ASP A 27 -10.27 2.82 5.01
N LEU A 28 -11.24 1.90 5.03
CA LEU A 28 -12.65 2.18 5.35
C LEU A 28 -12.88 2.72 6.76
N TYR A 29 -12.27 2.08 7.77
CA TYR A 29 -12.35 2.47 9.16
C TYR A 29 -11.30 1.71 9.97
N ASN A 30 -10.52 2.45 10.75
CA ASN A 30 -9.27 2.00 11.35
C ASN A 30 -9.39 0.72 12.18
N GLU A 31 -10.19 0.72 13.25
CA GLU A 31 -10.16 -0.34 14.26
C GLU A 31 -11.56 -0.76 14.72
N PRO A 32 -12.28 -1.57 13.90
CA PRO A 32 -13.51 -2.21 14.35
C PRO A 32 -13.19 -3.09 15.56
N ASN A 33 -14.01 -3.00 16.61
CA ASN A 33 -13.78 -3.76 17.84
C ASN A 33 -15.07 -3.97 18.62
N SER A 34 -15.02 -4.95 19.54
CA SER A 34 -16.10 -5.24 20.50
C SER A 34 -17.46 -5.49 19.85
N ILE A 35 -17.46 -6.14 18.67
CA ILE A 35 -18.66 -6.46 17.89
C ILE A 35 -18.57 -7.86 17.29
N SER A 36 -19.70 -8.44 16.89
CA SER A 36 -19.71 -9.69 16.12
C SER A 36 -19.18 -9.50 14.69
N ASP A 37 -18.71 -10.58 14.07
CA ASP A 37 -18.25 -10.52 12.68
C ASP A 37 -19.39 -10.19 11.70
N SER A 38 -20.62 -10.60 12.01
CA SER A 38 -21.80 -10.18 11.26
C SER A 38 -22.03 -8.67 11.33
N CYS A 39 -21.87 -8.06 12.52
CA CYS A 39 -21.95 -6.62 12.66
C CYS A 39 -20.79 -5.91 11.95
N TRP A 40 -19.59 -6.49 11.96
CA TRP A 40 -18.45 -5.94 11.24
C TRP A 40 -18.70 -5.88 9.73
N ARG A 41 -19.26 -6.96 9.15
CA ARG A 41 -19.58 -7.03 7.72
C ARG A 41 -20.77 -6.13 7.36
N ASP A 42 -21.89 -6.30 8.06
CA ASP A 42 -23.20 -5.79 7.64
C ASP A 42 -23.61 -4.49 8.36
N GLY A 43 -22.99 -4.20 9.50
CA GLY A 43 -23.43 -3.15 10.42
C GLY A 43 -24.45 -3.69 11.43
N CYS A 44 -24.65 -2.96 12.52
CA CYS A 44 -25.64 -3.28 13.55
C CYS A 44 -25.91 -2.07 14.43
N SER A 45 -26.87 -2.18 15.35
CA SER A 45 -27.04 -1.19 16.42
C SER A 45 -25.92 -1.37 17.46
N VAL A 46 -25.13 -0.32 17.68
CA VAL A 46 -24.02 -0.28 18.64
C VAL A 46 -24.19 0.95 19.52
N SER A 47 -24.28 0.78 20.83
CA SER A 47 -24.27 1.89 21.81
C SER A 47 -25.22 3.06 21.47
N GLY A 48 -26.43 2.75 20.99
CA GLY A 48 -27.47 3.74 20.70
C GLY A 48 -27.39 4.41 19.33
N TYR A 49 -26.48 3.99 18.44
CA TYR A 49 -26.46 4.43 17.05
C TYR A 49 -26.38 3.24 16.08
N GLN A 50 -26.78 3.46 14.82
CA GLN A 50 -26.61 2.47 13.77
C GLN A 50 -25.18 2.55 13.22
N ALA A 51 -24.44 1.45 13.31
CA ALA A 51 -23.13 1.32 12.68
C ALA A 51 -23.28 0.90 11.21
N ALA A 52 -22.45 1.50 10.34
CA ALA A 52 -22.20 0.97 9.01
C ALA A 52 -21.17 -0.18 9.09
N GLY A 53 -21.50 -1.31 8.48
CA GLY A 53 -20.54 -2.38 8.26
C GLY A 53 -19.63 -2.12 7.07
N MET A 54 -18.57 -2.91 6.93
CA MET A 54 -17.61 -2.82 5.84
C MET A 54 -18.29 -2.89 4.46
N GLN A 55 -19.30 -3.74 4.30
CA GLN A 55 -20.03 -3.87 3.02
C GLN A 55 -20.71 -2.55 2.62
N THR A 56 -21.29 -1.83 3.58
CA THR A 56 -21.94 -0.55 3.31
C THR A 56 -20.93 0.48 2.82
N LEU A 57 -19.74 0.53 3.44
CA LEU A 57 -18.70 1.48 3.07
C LEU A 57 -18.08 1.14 1.69
N ILE A 58 -17.88 -0.16 1.39
CA ILE A 58 -17.49 -0.61 0.04
C ILE A 58 -18.49 -0.14 -1.00
N ASN A 59 -19.80 -0.34 -0.75
CA ASN A 59 -20.85 0.07 -1.67
C ASN A 59 -20.86 1.59 -1.87
N ALA A 60 -20.64 2.38 -0.81
CA ALA A 60 -20.57 3.84 -0.88
C ALA A 60 -19.40 4.35 -1.73
N ILE A 61 -18.27 3.65 -1.72
CA ILE A 61 -17.11 3.95 -2.59
C ILE A 61 -17.42 3.52 -4.03
N ARG A 62 -17.85 2.28 -4.23
CA ARG A 62 -18.05 1.70 -5.57
C ARG A 62 -19.19 2.38 -6.35
N SER A 63 -20.21 2.92 -5.68
CA SER A 63 -21.28 3.70 -6.33
C SER A 63 -20.79 4.96 -7.05
N THR A 64 -19.60 5.46 -6.70
CA THR A 64 -18.99 6.64 -7.35
C THR A 64 -18.27 6.31 -8.67
N GLY A 65 -18.08 5.02 -8.95
CA GLY A 65 -17.24 4.51 -10.03
C GLY A 65 -15.74 4.45 -9.70
N ALA A 66 -15.35 4.62 -8.43
CA ALA A 66 -13.96 4.47 -8.00
C ALA A 66 -13.46 3.04 -8.17
N THR A 67 -12.27 2.88 -8.74
CA THR A 67 -11.63 1.59 -9.04
C THR A 67 -10.32 1.38 -8.28
N GLN A 68 -10.08 2.17 -7.23
CA GLN A 68 -8.91 1.99 -6.39
C GLN A 68 -9.09 0.82 -5.42
N PRO A 69 -7.97 0.25 -4.92
CA PRO A 69 -8.05 -0.75 -3.87
C PRO A 69 -8.71 -0.21 -2.59
N ILE A 70 -9.42 -1.09 -1.91
CA ILE A 70 -10.10 -0.80 -0.64
C ILE A 70 -9.44 -1.65 0.44
N VAL A 71 -8.89 -0.99 1.46
CA VAL A 71 -8.29 -1.63 2.62
C VAL A 71 -9.39 -1.90 3.66
N VAL A 72 -9.45 -3.14 4.14
CA VAL A 72 -10.49 -3.63 5.04
C VAL A 72 -9.85 -4.25 6.27
N THR A 73 -9.83 -3.50 7.37
CA THR A 73 -9.26 -3.95 8.64
C THR A 73 -10.12 -5.01 9.32
N GLY A 74 -9.46 -6.02 9.89
CA GLY A 74 -10.10 -7.04 10.70
C GLY A 74 -10.77 -6.50 11.97
N ASN A 75 -11.61 -7.32 12.58
CA ASN A 75 -12.28 -7.01 13.85
C ASN A 75 -11.27 -7.03 15.02
N GLY A 76 -11.72 -6.63 16.22
CA GLY A 76 -10.91 -6.63 17.44
C GLY A 76 -9.66 -5.78 17.33
N TRP A 77 -9.82 -4.51 16.93
CA TRP A 77 -8.72 -3.57 16.67
C TRP A 77 -7.72 -4.12 15.65
N GLY A 78 -8.22 -4.72 14.56
CA GLY A 78 -7.37 -5.34 13.53
C GLY A 78 -6.64 -6.62 13.97
N ASN A 79 -6.93 -7.18 15.15
CA ASN A 79 -6.20 -8.31 15.73
C ASN A 79 -7.06 -9.58 15.95
N ASN A 80 -8.40 -9.47 15.93
CA ASN A 80 -9.30 -10.62 15.97
C ASN A 80 -9.63 -11.11 14.55
N LEU A 81 -8.80 -12.02 14.06
CA LEU A 81 -8.79 -12.43 12.65
C LEU A 81 -9.51 -13.76 12.36
N GLY A 82 -9.91 -14.51 13.38
CA GLY A 82 -10.50 -15.85 13.21
C GLY A 82 -11.79 -15.86 12.38
N GLY A 83 -12.57 -14.78 12.43
CA GLY A 83 -13.80 -14.62 11.67
C GLY A 83 -13.64 -13.96 10.30
N TYR A 84 -12.45 -13.47 9.94
CA TYR A 84 -12.25 -12.61 8.78
C TYR A 84 -12.66 -13.31 7.47
N LEU A 85 -12.10 -14.49 7.18
CA LEU A 85 -12.36 -15.21 5.93
C LEU A 85 -13.79 -15.72 5.80
N SER A 86 -14.44 -16.04 6.92
CA SER A 86 -15.83 -16.53 6.92
C SER A 86 -16.86 -15.41 6.78
N ASN A 87 -16.46 -14.14 7.01
CA ASN A 87 -17.36 -12.99 6.99
C ASN A 87 -16.91 -11.88 6.03
N VAL A 88 -15.91 -12.13 5.19
CA VAL A 88 -15.35 -11.12 4.29
C VAL A 88 -16.45 -10.47 3.44
N PRO A 89 -16.53 -9.13 3.36
CA PRO A 89 -17.49 -8.48 2.48
C PRO A 89 -17.13 -8.71 1.00
N THR A 90 -18.07 -8.39 0.12
CA THR A 90 -17.89 -8.53 -1.33
C THR A 90 -17.54 -7.17 -1.95
N ASP A 91 -16.46 -7.14 -2.72
CA ASP A 91 -16.12 -6.05 -3.63
C ASP A 91 -16.35 -6.50 -5.08
N PRO A 92 -17.28 -5.87 -5.84
CA PRO A 92 -17.54 -6.25 -7.24
C PRO A 92 -16.31 -6.08 -8.14
N ASN A 93 -15.35 -5.24 -7.77
CA ASN A 93 -14.12 -5.07 -8.53
C ASN A 93 -13.03 -6.07 -8.13
N GLY A 94 -13.19 -6.77 -7.00
CA GLY A 94 -12.20 -7.71 -6.49
C GLY A 94 -10.85 -7.06 -6.14
N GLN A 95 -10.86 -5.82 -5.65
CA GLN A 95 -9.66 -5.05 -5.29
C GLN A 95 -9.59 -4.78 -3.79
N MET A 96 -10.03 -5.74 -2.98
CA MET A 96 -9.88 -5.66 -1.52
C MET A 96 -8.46 -6.01 -1.09
N VAL A 97 -7.97 -5.26 -0.12
CA VAL A 97 -6.73 -5.50 0.62
C VAL A 97 -7.11 -5.77 2.08
N ALA A 98 -6.70 -6.89 2.64
CA ALA A 98 -6.91 -7.18 4.05
C ALA A 98 -5.95 -6.34 4.90
N SER A 99 -6.45 -5.73 5.98
CA SER A 99 -5.63 -5.02 6.95
C SER A 99 -5.63 -5.71 8.31
N ILE A 100 -4.44 -5.76 8.92
CA ILE A 100 -4.19 -6.28 10.26
C ILE A 100 -3.44 -5.23 11.08
N HIS A 101 -3.71 -5.18 12.38
CA HIS A 101 -3.00 -4.31 13.32
C HIS A 101 -2.39 -5.22 14.39
N ILE A 102 -1.06 -5.30 14.42
CA ILE A 102 -0.36 -6.22 15.31
C ILE A 102 0.77 -5.50 16.03
N TYR A 103 0.72 -5.56 17.35
CA TYR A 103 1.76 -5.04 18.23
C TYR A 103 2.29 -6.14 19.15
N ASN A 104 3.47 -5.94 19.74
CA ASN A 104 4.05 -6.86 20.72
C ASN A 104 3.17 -7.07 21.97
N PHE A 105 2.15 -6.23 22.18
CA PHE A 105 1.20 -6.30 23.29
C PHE A 105 -0.23 -6.69 22.88
N THR A 106 -0.47 -7.00 21.61
CA THR A 106 -1.77 -7.54 21.16
C THR A 106 -1.89 -9.06 21.38
N GLY A 107 -3.11 -9.59 21.32
CA GLY A 107 -3.35 -11.02 21.55
C GLY A 107 -2.71 -11.93 20.50
N CYS A 108 -2.74 -11.55 19.23
CA CYS A 108 -2.07 -12.24 18.13
C CYS A 108 -0.69 -11.66 17.83
N ASN A 109 0.32 -11.96 18.66
CA ASN A 109 1.66 -11.35 18.55
C ASN A 109 2.82 -12.37 18.42
N THR A 110 2.49 -13.64 18.17
CA THR A 110 3.46 -14.73 18.00
C THR A 110 3.40 -15.32 16.59
N GLN A 111 4.50 -15.91 16.13
CA GLN A 111 4.54 -16.59 14.84
C GLN A 111 3.49 -17.70 14.70
N SER A 112 3.22 -18.47 15.77
CA SER A 112 2.16 -19.49 15.75
C SER A 112 0.77 -18.90 15.50
N CYS A 113 0.49 -17.71 16.05
CA CYS A 113 -0.75 -17.01 15.77
C CYS A 113 -0.78 -16.49 14.33
N TRP A 114 0.30 -15.87 13.86
CA TRP A 114 0.38 -15.36 12.49
C TRP A 114 0.21 -16.47 11.45
N ASP A 115 0.83 -17.63 11.67
CA ASP A 115 0.67 -18.80 10.80
C ASP A 115 -0.76 -19.33 10.76
N SER A 116 -1.47 -19.24 11.88
CA SER A 116 -2.84 -19.74 11.99
C SER A 116 -3.89 -18.74 11.47
N LEU A 117 -3.61 -17.44 11.54
CA LEU A 117 -4.60 -16.40 11.28
C LEU A 117 -4.22 -15.46 10.13
N VAL A 118 -2.99 -14.96 10.07
CA VAL A 118 -2.54 -13.98 9.08
C VAL A 118 -2.22 -14.65 7.75
N LYS A 119 -1.43 -15.73 7.77
CA LYS A 119 -1.00 -16.44 6.56
C LYS A 119 -2.18 -16.97 5.72
N PRO A 120 -3.24 -17.56 6.31
CA PRO A 120 -4.43 -17.91 5.54
C PRO A 120 -5.09 -16.71 4.87
N ILE A 121 -5.13 -15.54 5.51
CA ILE A 121 -5.71 -14.32 4.91
C ILE A 121 -4.85 -13.84 3.73
N ALA A 122 -3.53 -13.72 3.93
CA ALA A 122 -2.57 -13.31 2.89
C ALA A 122 -2.53 -14.27 1.69
N ALA A 123 -2.93 -15.52 1.88
CA ALA A 123 -3.04 -16.49 0.81
C ALA A 123 -4.32 -16.35 -0.04
N ARG A 124 -5.22 -15.40 0.26
CA ARG A 124 -6.47 -15.15 -0.49
C ARG A 124 -6.62 -13.69 -0.91
N TYR A 125 -6.09 -12.76 -0.13
CA TYR A 125 -6.13 -11.32 -0.39
C TYR A 125 -4.73 -10.72 -0.25
N PRO A 126 -4.37 -9.69 -1.03
CA PRO A 126 -3.27 -8.82 -0.65
C PRO A 126 -3.47 -8.35 0.80
N THR A 127 -2.43 -8.44 1.62
CA THR A 127 -2.50 -8.11 3.06
C THR A 127 -1.48 -7.03 3.40
N VAL A 128 -1.89 -6.09 4.25
CA VAL A 128 -1.02 -5.07 4.83
C VAL A 128 -1.19 -5.05 6.35
N SER A 129 -0.10 -4.98 7.10
CA SER A 129 -0.17 -4.52 8.48
C SER A 129 -0.30 -2.99 8.44
N ALA A 130 -1.53 -2.45 8.43
CA ALA A 130 -1.74 -1.01 8.33
C ALA A 130 -1.28 -0.26 9.60
N GLU A 131 -1.15 -1.00 10.70
CA GLU A 131 -0.40 -0.60 11.86
C GLU A 131 0.43 -1.77 12.39
N PHE A 132 1.63 -1.46 12.86
CA PHE A 132 2.40 -2.33 13.74
C PHE A 132 3.44 -1.52 14.51
N GLY A 133 3.89 -2.06 15.64
CA GLY A 133 4.96 -1.45 16.42
C GLY A 133 5.28 -2.24 17.69
N GLU A 134 6.26 -1.74 18.44
CA GLU A 134 6.57 -2.26 19.77
C GLU A 134 6.73 -1.15 20.81
N ASN A 135 6.35 -1.42 22.05
CA ASN A 135 6.36 -0.45 23.14
C ASN A 135 7.59 -0.54 24.06
N THR A 136 8.68 -1.15 23.59
CA THR A 136 9.89 -1.44 24.37
C THR A 136 11.11 -0.61 23.97
N CYS A 137 10.99 0.30 22.99
CA CYS A 137 12.13 0.97 22.36
C CYS A 137 13.22 0.01 21.87
N SER A 138 12.82 -1.14 21.32
CA SER A 138 13.74 -2.15 20.79
C SER A 138 13.47 -2.39 19.30
N THR A 139 14.19 -3.37 18.74
CA THR A 139 13.91 -3.96 17.44
C THR A 139 13.64 -5.46 17.54
N GLY A 140 13.56 -5.99 18.77
CA GLY A 140 13.55 -7.43 19.05
C GLY A 140 12.26 -8.12 18.63
N TRP A 141 11.14 -7.40 18.61
CA TRP A 141 9.85 -7.95 18.15
C TRP A 141 9.52 -7.51 16.72
N VAL A 142 9.79 -6.25 16.37
CA VAL A 142 9.42 -5.70 15.04
C VAL A 142 10.23 -6.33 13.90
N ASN A 143 11.52 -6.65 14.10
CA ASN A 143 12.32 -7.27 13.05
C ASN A 143 11.81 -8.68 12.69
N PRO A 144 11.59 -9.61 13.65
CA PRO A 144 10.94 -10.89 13.36
C PRO A 144 9.57 -10.73 12.67
N PHE A 145 8.77 -9.75 13.09
CA PHE A 145 7.45 -9.55 12.49
C PHE A 145 7.54 -9.03 11.05
N MET A 146 8.37 -8.04 10.75
CA MET A 146 8.59 -7.57 9.37
C MET A 146 9.16 -8.67 8.47
N ASN A 147 10.15 -9.43 8.95
CA ASN A 147 10.68 -10.59 8.23
C ASN A 147 9.59 -11.64 7.95
N TYR A 148 8.68 -11.85 8.90
CA TYR A 148 7.55 -12.75 8.71
C TYR A 148 6.61 -12.25 7.60
N LEU A 149 6.23 -10.96 7.64
CA LEU A 149 5.37 -10.36 6.62
C LEU A 149 6.02 -10.41 5.23
N ASP A 150 7.31 -10.12 5.13
CA ASP A 150 8.08 -10.29 3.90
C ASP A 150 7.98 -11.74 3.37
N SER A 151 8.13 -12.73 4.26
CA SER A 151 8.11 -14.16 3.88
C SER A 151 6.77 -14.65 3.32
N ILE A 152 5.67 -13.96 3.64
CA ILE A 152 4.32 -14.27 3.13
C ILE A 152 3.83 -13.26 2.08
N GLY A 153 4.67 -12.28 1.70
CA GLY A 153 4.34 -11.26 0.70
C GLY A 153 3.36 -10.18 1.19
N ALA A 154 3.27 -9.96 2.50
CA ALA A 154 2.43 -8.92 3.09
C ALA A 154 3.19 -7.59 3.24
N GLY A 155 2.49 -6.48 3.05
CA GLY A 155 3.03 -5.14 3.31
C GLY A 155 2.90 -4.73 4.78
N TYR A 156 3.49 -3.60 5.15
CA TYR A 156 3.38 -3.05 6.50
C TYR A 156 3.63 -1.53 6.55
N LEU A 157 2.97 -0.87 7.49
CA LEU A 157 3.07 0.56 7.80
C LEU A 157 3.34 0.70 9.31
N GLY A 158 4.49 1.26 9.66
CA GLY A 158 4.85 1.43 11.07
C GLY A 158 4.04 2.54 11.75
N TRP A 159 3.47 2.23 12.91
CA TRP A 159 2.82 3.21 13.77
C TRP A 159 3.81 3.71 14.81
N GLY A 160 4.12 5.00 14.94
CA GLY A 160 3.68 6.07 14.04
C GLY A 160 4.60 7.28 13.96
N TRP A 161 4.45 8.07 12.89
CA TRP A 161 5.28 9.25 12.61
C TRP A 161 4.83 10.47 13.40
N TYR A 162 5.15 10.49 14.70
CA TYR A 162 4.91 11.60 15.61
C TYR A 162 5.92 11.56 16.75
N THR A 163 6.00 12.65 17.52
CA THR A 163 6.96 12.81 18.60
C THR A 163 6.38 12.33 19.93
N ALA A 164 6.82 11.16 20.40
CA ALA A 164 6.59 10.67 21.75
C ALA A 164 7.72 9.70 22.17
N SER A 165 7.64 9.15 23.38
CA SER A 165 8.49 8.03 23.79
C SER A 165 8.11 6.78 22.98
N CYS A 166 9.08 6.01 22.47
CA CYS A 166 8.87 4.66 21.92
C CYS A 166 8.56 3.59 23.00
N GLY A 167 8.65 3.98 24.26
CA GLY A 167 8.34 3.17 25.43
C GLY A 167 6.93 3.49 25.88
N GLY A 168 6.05 2.48 25.88
CA GLY A 168 4.62 2.63 26.14
C GLY A 168 3.78 3.01 24.92
N ASP A 169 4.35 3.74 23.97
CA ASP A 169 3.70 4.18 22.73
C ASP A 169 4.70 4.02 21.56
N PRO A 170 4.40 3.45 20.39
CA PRO A 170 5.43 3.14 19.41
C PRO A 170 5.80 4.34 18.50
N ALA A 171 6.17 5.48 19.07
CA ALA A 171 6.61 6.62 18.26
C ALA A 171 7.86 6.29 17.40
N LEU A 172 7.83 6.65 16.11
CA LEU A 172 8.95 6.45 15.18
C LEU A 172 10.03 7.52 15.31
N ILE A 173 9.67 8.73 15.77
CA ILE A 173 10.56 9.89 15.78
C ILE A 173 10.57 10.58 17.15
N THR A 174 11.70 11.22 17.47
CA THR A 174 11.86 12.08 18.65
C THR A 174 11.62 13.56 18.31
N ASP A 175 11.75 13.94 17.04
CA ASP A 175 11.49 15.29 16.55
C ASP A 175 11.04 15.29 15.07
N TYR A 176 10.45 16.39 14.62
CA TYR A 176 9.99 16.55 13.24
C TYR A 176 11.10 16.86 12.23
N ASN A 177 12.38 16.92 12.64
CA ASN A 177 13.51 16.88 11.71
C ASN A 177 13.83 15.44 11.27
N GLY A 178 13.14 14.44 11.84
CA GLY A 178 13.25 13.04 11.45
C GLY A 178 14.24 12.24 12.28
N SER A 179 14.67 12.74 13.45
CA SER A 179 15.45 11.94 14.40
C SER A 179 14.63 10.73 14.83
N ALA A 180 15.13 9.52 14.57
CA ALA A 180 14.40 8.29 14.81
C ALA A 180 14.54 7.81 16.26
N THR A 181 13.48 7.20 16.80
CA THR A 181 13.57 6.35 18.00
C THR A 181 14.30 5.03 17.68
N ALA A 182 14.59 4.22 18.69
CA ALA A 182 15.17 2.88 18.45
C ALA A 182 14.24 1.99 17.59
N TYR A 183 12.92 2.06 17.82
CA TYR A 183 11.92 1.42 16.97
C TYR A 183 11.94 1.99 15.54
N GLY A 184 11.99 3.32 15.40
CA GLY A 184 12.08 3.98 14.09
C GLY A 184 13.36 3.64 13.31
N VAL A 185 14.48 3.43 14.00
CA VAL A 185 15.71 2.92 13.40
C VAL A 185 15.49 1.52 12.82
N GLY A 186 14.87 0.62 13.59
CA GLY A 186 14.54 -0.74 13.14
C GLY A 186 13.70 -0.75 11.86
N LEU A 187 12.59 -0.01 11.84
CA LEU A 187 11.75 0.10 10.65
C LEU A 187 12.52 0.68 9.45
N ARG A 188 13.21 1.81 9.65
CA ARG A 188 13.96 2.47 8.58
C ARG A 188 15.03 1.56 7.98
N ASP A 189 15.78 0.87 8.82
CA ASP A 189 16.87 0.03 8.37
C ASP A 189 16.34 -1.22 7.66
N HIS A 190 15.23 -1.80 8.13
CA HIS A 190 14.53 -2.87 7.42
C HIS A 190 14.01 -2.41 6.05
N LEU A 191 13.33 -1.27 5.96
CA LEU A 191 12.84 -0.74 4.68
C LEU A 191 13.96 -0.46 3.66
N ARG A 192 15.19 -0.17 4.12
CA ARG A 192 16.36 0.01 3.25
C ARG A 192 16.89 -1.30 2.67
N THR A 193 16.61 -2.45 3.29
CA THR A 193 16.95 -3.77 2.73
C THR A 193 15.94 -4.22 1.67
N GLN A 194 14.72 -3.65 1.71
CA GLN A 194 13.69 -3.88 0.72
C GLN A 194 14.05 -3.14 -0.58
N THR A 195 14.73 -3.83 -1.50
CA THR A 195 14.91 -3.32 -2.86
C THR A 195 13.62 -3.55 -3.66
N GLY A 196 13.33 -2.72 -4.66
CA GLY A 196 12.19 -2.96 -5.57
C GLY A 196 12.26 -4.28 -6.38
N LEU A 197 13.30 -5.10 -6.17
CA LEU A 197 13.53 -6.43 -6.73
C LEU A 197 13.37 -7.56 -5.69
N ASN A 198 13.23 -7.24 -4.39
CA ASN A 198 13.05 -8.21 -3.30
C ASN A 198 11.58 -8.47 -2.95
N ILE A 199 10.64 -7.89 -3.69
CA ILE A 199 9.27 -8.43 -3.74
C ILE A 199 9.38 -9.75 -4.51
N HIS A 200 9.63 -10.85 -3.80
CA HIS A 200 9.71 -12.18 -4.38
C HIS A 200 8.49 -12.43 -5.29
N PRO A 201 8.70 -12.70 -6.59
CA PRO A 201 7.65 -12.96 -7.56
C PRO A 201 7.19 -14.42 -7.45
N ALA A 202 6.76 -14.82 -6.25
CA ALA A 202 6.11 -16.11 -6.02
C ALA A 202 5.22 -15.98 -4.78
N THR A 203 4.38 -14.96 -4.76
CA THR A 203 3.36 -14.77 -3.71
C THR A 203 1.99 -15.13 -4.27
N PRO A 204 1.02 -15.47 -3.40
CA PRO A 204 -0.37 -15.75 -3.77
C PRO A 204 -1.04 -14.68 -4.67
N ALA A 205 -0.50 -13.46 -4.74
CA ALA A 205 -0.91 -12.45 -5.73
C ALA A 205 -0.66 -12.89 -7.19
N GLU A 206 0.42 -13.63 -7.45
CA GLU A 206 0.69 -14.25 -8.76
C GLU A 206 -0.21 -15.46 -9.01
N GLN A 207 -0.60 -16.20 -7.98
CA GLN A 207 -1.56 -17.30 -8.08
C GLN A 207 -3.00 -16.78 -8.30
N PHE A 208 -3.35 -15.66 -7.67
CA PHE A 208 -4.58 -14.90 -7.90
C PHE A 208 -4.63 -14.30 -9.31
N ALA A 209 -3.47 -13.90 -9.84
CA ALA A 209 -3.29 -13.49 -11.22
C ALA A 209 -3.38 -14.70 -12.18
N ALA A 210 -2.69 -15.80 -11.89
CA ALA A 210 -2.61 -17.00 -12.73
C ALA A 210 -3.93 -17.78 -12.82
N ASP A 211 -4.67 -17.94 -11.71
CA ASP A 211 -6.02 -18.54 -11.68
C ASP A 211 -7.04 -17.70 -12.47
N ARG A 212 -6.71 -16.44 -12.78
CA ARG A 212 -7.49 -15.52 -13.64
C ARG A 212 -6.87 -15.30 -15.03
N GLY A 213 -5.84 -16.06 -15.42
CA GLY A 213 -5.21 -16.00 -16.74
C GLY A 213 -4.31 -14.76 -16.97
N ILE A 214 -3.83 -14.13 -15.90
CA ILE A 214 -2.89 -13.00 -15.96
C ILE A 214 -1.47 -13.57 -15.93
N LEU A 215 -0.77 -13.51 -17.07
CA LEU A 215 0.65 -13.88 -17.17
C LEU A 215 1.53 -12.77 -16.59
N LEU A 216 2.29 -13.07 -15.55
CA LEU A 216 3.42 -12.25 -15.10
C LEU A 216 4.65 -12.65 -15.92
N ASN A 217 5.19 -11.72 -16.70
CA ASN A 217 6.39 -11.94 -17.50
C ASN A 217 7.60 -11.35 -16.76
N PRO A 218 8.72 -12.08 -16.62
CA PRO A 218 9.83 -11.69 -15.77
C PRO A 218 10.64 -10.53 -16.35
N VAL A 219 11.20 -9.72 -15.45
CA VAL A 219 11.85 -8.42 -15.67
C VAL A 219 13.19 -8.54 -16.43
N ILE A 220 13.39 -7.70 -17.44
CA ILE A 220 14.72 -7.32 -17.95
C ILE A 220 15.24 -6.18 -17.07
N SER A 221 16.42 -6.38 -16.48
CA SER A 221 17.02 -5.57 -15.41
C SER A 221 17.15 -4.05 -15.72
N PRO A 222 16.99 -3.15 -14.71
CA PRO A 222 17.05 -1.69 -14.87
C PRO A 222 18.37 -1.13 -15.42
N ALA A 223 19.48 -1.87 -15.28
CA ALA A 223 20.82 -1.43 -15.64
C ALA A 223 20.99 -1.13 -17.15
N ALA A 224 20.23 -1.79 -18.02
CA ALA A 224 20.31 -1.57 -19.47
C ALA A 224 19.65 -0.24 -19.91
N SER A 225 18.64 0.22 -19.16
CA SER A 225 17.90 1.44 -19.48
C SER A 225 18.66 2.72 -19.10
N ILE A 226 19.44 2.66 -18.02
CA ILE A 226 20.29 3.78 -17.58
C ILE A 226 21.43 4.03 -18.58
N ARG A 227 22.06 2.95 -19.10
CA ARG A 227 23.09 3.08 -20.15
C ARG A 227 22.55 3.63 -21.47
N ALA A 228 21.32 3.28 -21.84
CA ALA A 228 20.68 3.80 -23.04
C ALA A 228 20.30 5.28 -22.91
N ALA A 229 19.79 5.71 -21.75
CA ALA A 229 19.45 7.12 -21.50
C ALA A 229 20.68 8.03 -21.51
N ALA A 230 21.76 7.64 -20.82
CA ALA A 230 23.02 8.39 -20.80
C ALA A 230 23.66 8.52 -22.20
N ALA A 231 23.55 7.49 -23.04
CA ALA A 231 24.03 7.53 -24.42
C ALA A 231 23.19 8.45 -25.33
N THR A 232 21.94 8.72 -24.96
CA THR A 232 21.03 9.58 -25.75
C THR A 232 21.22 11.05 -25.41
N GLU A 233 21.50 11.39 -24.14
CA GLU A 233 21.83 12.74 -23.70
C GLU A 233 23.20 13.21 -24.22
N ALA A 234 24.21 12.35 -24.20
CA ALA A 234 25.53 12.66 -24.77
C ALA A 234 25.48 12.97 -26.29
N ARG A 235 24.46 12.44 -26.98
CA ARG A 235 24.24 12.69 -28.43
C ARG A 235 23.44 13.96 -28.70
N ALA A 236 22.73 14.50 -27.71
CA ALA A 236 21.96 15.74 -27.81
C ALA A 236 22.81 16.99 -27.52
N THR A 237 23.92 16.84 -26.78
CA THR A 237 24.85 17.93 -26.45
C THR A 237 25.86 18.23 -27.56
N ASP A 238 25.89 17.47 -28.65
CA ASP A 238 26.84 17.64 -29.76
C ASP A 238 26.37 18.64 -30.85
N LEU A 239 25.33 19.43 -30.56
CA LEU A 239 24.91 20.57 -31.40
C LEU A 239 25.65 21.83 -30.95
N LYS A 240 26.66 22.20 -31.74
CA LYS A 240 27.49 23.41 -31.64
C LYS A 240 26.67 24.66 -31.28
N SER A 241 26.99 25.29 -30.15
CA SER A 241 26.69 26.71 -29.94
C SER A 241 27.82 27.55 -30.54
N LYS A 242 27.45 28.52 -31.38
CA LYS A 242 28.27 29.69 -31.68
C LYS A 242 28.00 30.72 -30.59
N ASP A 243 29.08 31.38 -30.17
CA ASP A 243 29.15 32.60 -29.36
C ASP A 243 28.61 32.43 -27.91
N GLY A 244 29.34 32.63 -26.82
CA GLY A 244 30.50 33.48 -26.59
C GLY A 244 30.11 34.63 -25.67
N ASP A 245 29.72 34.38 -24.41
CA ASP A 245 30.00 35.35 -23.33
C ASP A 245 29.84 34.79 -21.91
N LYS A 246 30.52 35.48 -21.00
CA LYS A 246 31.05 35.06 -19.70
C LYS A 246 30.02 35.00 -18.56
N GLN A 247 30.21 33.96 -17.73
CA GLN A 247 30.10 33.93 -16.27
C GLN A 247 29.11 34.91 -15.59
N HIS A 248 27.95 34.38 -15.19
CA HIS A 248 27.34 34.59 -13.86
C HIS A 248 26.52 33.35 -13.52
N LEU A 249 26.98 32.56 -12.55
CA LEU A 249 26.24 31.43 -11.96
C LEU A 249 25.42 31.96 -10.77
N PRO A 250 24.08 31.87 -10.76
CA PRO A 250 23.33 31.93 -9.52
C PRO A 250 23.26 30.54 -8.89
N SER A 251 23.50 30.52 -7.59
CA SER A 251 23.32 29.44 -6.64
C SER A 251 21.96 28.72 -6.78
N ALA A 252 21.93 27.65 -7.56
CA ALA A 252 20.78 26.72 -7.64
C ALA A 252 21.19 25.27 -7.99
N ALA A 253 22.43 24.87 -7.68
CA ALA A 253 22.98 23.57 -8.10
C ALA A 253 23.00 22.48 -7.01
N TYR A 254 22.42 22.70 -5.83
CA TYR A 254 22.37 21.68 -4.76
C TYR A 254 20.95 21.28 -4.30
N ALA A 255 19.93 21.55 -5.12
CA ALA A 255 18.54 21.15 -4.85
C ALA A 255 17.93 20.26 -5.97
N GLY A 256 18.75 19.74 -6.89
CA GLY A 256 18.28 19.08 -8.12
C GLY A 256 18.31 17.55 -8.15
N VAL A 257 18.68 16.86 -7.05
CA VAL A 257 18.83 15.38 -7.07
C VAL A 257 17.72 14.66 -6.28
N ILE A 258 16.83 15.39 -5.61
CA ILE A 258 15.70 14.80 -4.88
C ILE A 258 14.39 15.28 -5.50
N GLN A 259 14.12 14.92 -6.76
CA GLN A 259 12.79 15.13 -7.36
C GLN A 259 12.48 14.27 -8.60
N LEU A 260 13.10 13.10 -8.76
CA LEU A 260 12.80 12.17 -9.87
C LEU A 260 12.17 10.84 -9.46
N LEU A 261 11.64 10.74 -8.23
CA LEU A 261 10.97 9.54 -7.72
C LEU A 261 9.43 9.52 -7.69
N PRO A 262 8.69 10.48 -8.30
CA PRO A 262 7.26 10.24 -8.57
C PRO A 262 6.92 10.01 -10.06
N TYR A 263 7.88 10.09 -10.99
CA TYR A 263 7.57 10.13 -12.42
C TYR A 263 7.47 8.78 -13.16
N LEU A 264 7.71 7.65 -12.50
CA LEU A 264 7.75 6.34 -13.18
C LEU A 264 6.50 5.48 -13.02
N LEU A 265 5.52 5.87 -12.19
CA LEU A 265 4.36 5.02 -11.89
C LEU A 265 3.12 5.22 -12.76
N VAL A 266 3.06 6.21 -13.67
CA VAL A 266 1.81 6.45 -14.44
C VAL A 266 2.01 6.60 -15.96
N TRP A 267 3.23 6.81 -16.46
CA TRP A 267 3.36 7.33 -17.84
C TRP A 267 3.43 6.29 -18.98
N ARG A 268 3.45 4.98 -18.69
CA ARG A 268 3.56 3.93 -19.75
C ARG A 268 2.36 2.99 -19.90
N ALA A 269 1.26 3.20 -19.18
CA ALA A 269 0.02 2.45 -19.41
C ALA A 269 -0.86 3.04 -20.54
N LEU A 270 -0.65 4.29 -20.97
CA LEU A 270 -1.62 5.00 -21.84
C LEU A 270 -1.23 5.18 -23.32
N ARG A 271 -0.09 4.65 -23.81
CA ARG A 271 0.30 4.83 -25.23
C ARG A 271 0.31 3.59 -26.12
N PHE A 272 -0.02 2.39 -25.61
CA PHE A 272 -0.06 1.18 -26.46
C PHE A 272 -1.45 0.73 -26.91
N GLN A 273 -2.54 1.42 -26.53
CA GLN A 273 -3.90 1.12 -27.02
C GLN A 273 -4.31 1.90 -28.29
N ALA A 274 -3.59 2.96 -28.68
CA ALA A 274 -3.93 3.75 -29.87
C ALA A 274 -3.36 3.20 -31.20
N ARG A 275 -2.40 2.26 -31.17
CA ARG A 275 -1.73 1.76 -32.40
C ARG A 275 -2.16 0.39 -32.90
N ARG A 276 -3.04 -0.35 -32.20
CA ARG A 276 -3.54 -1.66 -32.69
C ARG A 276 -4.93 -1.65 -33.32
N ARG A 277 -5.68 -0.54 -33.33
CA ARG A 277 -6.95 -0.43 -34.08
C ARG A 277 -6.79 -0.14 -35.59
N ARG A 278 -5.57 -0.02 -36.12
CA ARG A 278 -5.32 0.22 -37.56
C ARG A 278 -4.77 -0.98 -38.34
N ARG A 279 -4.58 -2.16 -37.75
CA ARG A 279 -3.91 -3.29 -38.43
C ARG A 279 -4.72 -4.58 -38.61
N SER A 280 -5.98 -4.65 -38.20
CA SER A 280 -6.82 -5.84 -38.39
C SER A 280 -8.00 -5.67 -39.37
N ALA A 281 -8.10 -4.53 -40.08
CA ALA A 281 -9.02 -4.37 -41.21
C ALA A 281 -8.28 -4.59 -42.54
N LYS A 282 -8.11 -5.85 -42.95
CA LYS A 282 -7.89 -6.23 -44.36
C LYS A 282 -8.41 -7.66 -44.57
N PRO A 283 -9.45 -7.87 -45.38
CA PRO A 283 -9.90 -9.20 -45.77
C PRO A 283 -9.12 -9.66 -47.02
N ARG A 284 -8.93 -10.97 -47.16
CA ARG A 284 -8.64 -11.72 -48.40
C ARG A 284 -8.41 -13.17 -48.00
N ALA A 285 -8.78 -14.17 -48.78
CA ALA A 285 -9.65 -14.35 -49.94
C ALA A 285 -9.69 -15.88 -50.12
#